data_AF-A0A377IYV3-F1
#
_entry.id   AF-A0A377IYV3-F1
#
_cell.length_a   1.000
_cell.length_b   1.000
_cell.length_c   1.000
_cell.angle_alpha   90.00
_cell.angle_beta   90.00
_cell.angle_gamma   90.00
#
_symmetry.space_group_name_H-M   'P 1'
#
loop_
_entity.id
_entity.type
_entity.pdbx_description
1 polymer ?
#
loop_
_entity_poly.entity_id
_entity_poly.type
_entity_poly.pdbx_seq_one_letter_code
_entity_poly.pdbx_strand_id
1 'polypeptide(L)'
;MQNENLFLKAQSPAALAEEYIVKSIWNDVFPAGTHLPSERDLADKIGVTRTTLREVLQRLARDGWLTIQHGKPTQVNNIWDTAGPNIIETLITLDSDSAPLIIENMLSLRSRMSESYIYEAVKLSPQECFKLFAGLDDLSNTAESYINFDYWLFRQFPMIANKPFYCLVYNSLKGVYHKIGLLFFAEPKHRELTHQFYLELREICRQGNADVVVDCIRKHNQQSALYWRSILETLPNTLNES
;
A
#
# COMPACT_ATOMS: atom_id res chain seq x y z
N MET A 1 14.19 22.71 27.85
CA MET A 1 14.94 22.81 26.57
C MET A 1 15.73 21.52 26.39
N GLN A 2 15.16 20.56 25.67
CA GLN A 2 15.88 19.40 25.16
C GLN A 2 15.83 19.52 23.65
N ASN A 3 16.98 19.80 23.05
CA ASN A 3 17.21 19.69 21.61
C ASN A 3 17.08 18.22 21.24
N GLU A 4 15.93 17.82 20.70
CA GLU A 4 15.85 16.61 19.91
C GLU A 4 16.64 16.84 18.63
N ASN A 5 17.76 16.13 18.53
CA ASN A 5 18.54 16.02 17.30
C ASN A 5 17.60 15.53 16.20
N LEU A 6 17.22 16.45 15.32
CA LEU A 6 16.63 16.18 14.01
C LEU A 6 17.65 15.33 13.24
N PHE A 7 17.58 14.00 13.35
CA PHE A 7 18.35 13.10 12.51
C PHE A 7 17.84 13.29 11.08
N LEU A 8 18.48 14.18 10.33
CA LEU A 8 18.52 14.14 8.87
C LEU A 8 18.99 12.72 8.52
N LYS A 9 18.07 11.82 8.15
CA LYS A 9 18.43 10.53 7.57
C LYS A 9 19.25 10.84 6.33
N ALA A 10 20.57 10.67 6.41
CA ALA A 10 21.43 10.74 5.23
C ALA A 10 20.89 9.73 4.21
N GLN A 11 20.27 10.24 3.14
CA GLN A 11 19.84 9.39 2.04
C GLN A 11 21.09 8.74 1.45
N SER A 12 21.03 7.42 1.20
CA SER A 12 22.13 6.75 0.52
C SER A 12 22.29 7.33 -0.89
N PRO A 13 23.50 7.35 -1.46
CA PRO A 13 23.70 7.80 -2.84
C PRO A 13 22.79 7.08 -3.85
N ALA A 14 22.46 5.82 -3.59
CA ALA A 14 21.51 5.05 -4.40
C ALA A 14 20.08 5.57 -4.28
N ALA A 15 19.62 5.89 -3.06
CA ALA A 15 18.28 6.45 -2.83
C ALA A 15 18.13 7.82 -3.49
N LEU A 16 19.15 8.66 -3.39
CA LEU A 16 19.17 9.98 -4.06
C LEU A 16 19.04 9.85 -5.58
N ALA A 17 19.80 8.93 -6.19
CA ALA A 17 19.74 8.71 -7.64
C ALA A 17 18.39 8.15 -8.09
N GLU A 18 17.82 7.23 -7.32
CA GLU A 18 16.49 6.67 -7.57
C GLU A 18 15.41 7.73 -7.51
N GLU A 19 15.38 8.51 -6.43
CA GLU A 19 14.44 9.61 -6.25
C GLU A 19 14.58 10.65 -7.37
N TYR A 20 15.81 11.02 -7.73
CA TYR A 20 16.07 11.96 -8.82
C TYR A 20 15.50 11.47 -10.16
N ILE A 21 15.77 10.22 -10.53
CA ILE A 21 15.32 9.67 -11.82
C ILE A 21 13.80 9.58 -11.85
N VAL A 22 13.19 9.06 -10.78
CA VAL A 22 11.73 8.92 -10.68
C VAL A 22 11.04 10.28 -10.74
N LYS A 23 11.50 11.28 -9.97
CA LYS A 23 10.97 12.66 -10.04
C LYS A 23 11.18 13.29 -11.41
N SER A 24 12.30 12.99 -12.08
CA SER A 24 12.58 13.49 -13.42
C SER A 24 11.65 12.87 -14.47
N ILE A 25 11.29 11.60 -14.34
CA ILE A 25 10.30 10.95 -15.21
C ILE A 25 8.91 11.55 -14.96
N TRP A 26 8.51 11.67 -13.68
CA TRP A 26 7.20 12.20 -13.30
C TRP A 26 6.96 13.64 -13.76
N ASN A 27 7.99 14.50 -13.67
CA ASN A 27 7.91 15.90 -14.08
C ASN A 27 8.25 16.13 -15.57
N ASP A 28 8.20 15.10 -16.41
CA ASP A 28 8.51 15.15 -17.84
C ASP A 28 9.90 15.70 -18.21
N VAL A 29 10.87 15.68 -17.29
CA VAL A 29 12.29 15.93 -17.61
C VAL A 29 12.86 14.77 -18.42
N PHE A 30 12.41 13.55 -18.11
CA PHE A 30 12.64 12.33 -18.89
C PHE A 30 11.29 11.73 -19.30
N PRO A 31 10.64 12.25 -20.36
CA PRO A 31 9.28 11.84 -20.71
C PRO A 31 9.17 10.36 -21.06
N ALA A 32 8.01 9.76 -20.78
CA ALA A 32 7.71 8.39 -21.18
C ALA A 32 7.87 8.19 -22.71
N GLY A 33 8.45 7.06 -23.11
CA GLY A 33 8.75 6.72 -24.49
C GLY A 33 10.09 7.26 -25.00
N THR A 34 10.75 8.18 -24.28
CA THR A 34 12.07 8.70 -24.65
C THR A 34 13.21 7.82 -24.15
N HIS A 35 14.45 8.20 -24.46
CA HIS A 35 15.66 7.54 -23.98
C HIS A 35 16.32 8.33 -22.87
N LEU A 36 16.80 7.64 -21.84
CA LEU A 36 17.65 8.24 -20.83
C LEU A 36 19.02 8.61 -21.43
N PRO A 37 19.70 9.62 -20.85
CA PRO A 37 21.11 9.89 -21.13
C PRO A 37 21.99 8.67 -20.87
N SER A 38 23.24 8.71 -21.36
CA SER A 38 24.19 7.63 -21.10
C SER A 38 24.42 7.43 -19.60
N GLU A 39 24.71 6.19 -19.17
CA GLU A 39 25.01 5.90 -17.75
C GLU A 39 26.13 6.80 -17.20
N ARG A 40 27.09 7.18 -18.06
CA ARG A 40 28.20 8.06 -17.66
C ARG A 40 27.68 9.46 -17.35
N ASP A 41 26.97 10.06 -18.29
CA ASP A 41 26.49 11.44 -18.14
C ASP A 41 25.48 11.56 -16.99
N LEU A 42 24.63 10.55 -16.83
CA LEU A 42 23.65 10.52 -15.75
C LEU A 42 24.32 10.34 -14.38
N ALA A 43 25.36 9.52 -14.28
CA ALA A 43 26.12 9.35 -13.03
C ALA A 43 26.84 10.64 -12.63
N ASP A 44 27.51 11.29 -13.59
CA ASP A 44 28.21 12.56 -13.38
C ASP A 44 27.22 13.68 -13.00
N LYS A 45 26.03 13.72 -13.62
CA LYS A 45 24.98 14.71 -13.33
C LYS A 45 24.40 14.57 -11.92
N ILE A 46 24.17 13.34 -11.46
CA ILE A 46 23.58 13.06 -10.14
C ILE A 46 24.66 13.11 -9.03
N GLY A 47 25.94 12.92 -9.39
CA GLY A 47 27.05 12.89 -8.44
C GLY A 47 27.21 11.54 -7.74
N VAL A 48 26.89 10.45 -8.43
CA VAL A 48 27.01 9.07 -7.91
C VAL A 48 27.99 8.24 -8.73
N THR A 49 28.48 7.14 -8.16
CA THR A 49 29.33 6.22 -8.94
C THR A 49 28.51 5.49 -10.01
N ARG A 50 29.18 5.10 -11.11
CA ARG A 50 28.55 4.32 -12.18
C ARG A 50 27.97 2.98 -11.68
N THR A 51 28.64 2.34 -10.72
CA THR A 51 28.17 1.08 -10.12
C THR A 51 26.85 1.32 -9.39
N THR A 52 26.78 2.36 -8.56
CA THR A 52 25.56 2.76 -7.83
C THR A 52 24.43 3.10 -8.80
N LEU A 53 24.71 3.87 -9.86
CA LEU A 53 23.69 4.20 -10.85
C LEU A 53 23.15 2.93 -11.53
N ARG A 54 24.02 2.00 -11.92
CA ARG A 54 23.58 0.77 -12.57
C ARG A 54 22.66 -0.06 -11.68
N GLU A 55 22.94 -0.17 -10.39
CA GLU A 55 22.06 -0.84 -9.42
C GLU A 55 20.68 -0.17 -9.34
N VAL A 56 20.65 1.16 -9.33
CA VAL A 56 19.40 1.94 -9.35
C VAL A 56 18.62 1.70 -10.64
N LEU A 57 19.27 1.79 -11.80
CA LEU A 57 18.63 1.57 -13.11
C LEU A 57 18.03 0.16 -13.20
N GLN A 58 18.72 -0.86 -12.69
CA GLN A 58 18.21 -2.23 -12.68
C GLN A 58 16.98 -2.39 -11.77
N ARG A 59 16.94 -1.73 -10.61
CA ARG A 59 15.76 -1.72 -9.74
C ARG A 59 14.58 -1.02 -10.41
N LEU A 60 14.80 0.16 -10.98
CA LEU A 60 13.79 0.91 -11.73
C LEU A 60 13.25 0.13 -12.94
N ALA A 61 14.11 -0.62 -13.63
CA ALA A 61 13.68 -1.49 -14.72
C ALA A 61 12.78 -2.63 -14.22
N ARG A 62 13.13 -3.26 -13.08
CA ARG A 62 12.29 -4.31 -12.45
C ARG A 62 10.93 -3.78 -12.02
N ASP A 63 10.89 -2.55 -11.51
CA ASP A 63 9.65 -1.93 -11.03
C ASP A 63 8.80 -1.34 -12.18
N GLY A 64 9.31 -1.41 -13.41
CA GLY A 64 8.58 -1.08 -14.63
C GLY A 64 8.82 0.35 -15.15
N TRP A 65 9.65 1.16 -14.49
CA TRP A 65 9.94 2.54 -14.91
C TRP A 65 10.76 2.60 -16.19
N LEU A 66 11.64 1.62 -16.41
CA LEU A 66 12.62 1.63 -17.49
C LEU A 66 12.66 0.29 -18.23
N THR A 67 13.08 0.32 -19.49
CA THR A 67 13.44 -0.88 -20.24
C THR A 67 14.92 -0.83 -20.58
N ILE A 68 15.68 -1.81 -20.09
CA ILE A 68 17.13 -1.94 -20.32
C ILE A 68 17.37 -3.11 -21.26
N GLN A 69 18.05 -2.86 -22.39
CA GLN A 69 18.46 -3.88 -23.35
C GLN A 69 19.94 -3.72 -23.68
N HIS A 70 20.67 -4.84 -23.79
CA HIS A 70 22.09 -4.79 -24.11
C HIS A 70 22.32 -4.15 -25.49
N GLY A 71 23.24 -3.19 -25.56
CA GLY A 71 23.60 -2.50 -26.79
C GLY A 71 22.58 -1.45 -27.29
N LYS A 72 21.51 -1.16 -26.53
CA LYS A 72 20.54 -0.11 -26.85
C LYS A 72 20.48 0.95 -25.75
N PRO A 73 20.08 2.19 -26.07
CA PRO A 73 19.78 3.20 -25.05
C PRO A 73 18.66 2.72 -24.12
N THR A 74 18.77 3.03 -22.83
CA THR A 74 17.71 2.75 -21.85
C THR A 74 16.49 3.59 -22.18
N GLN A 75 15.32 2.94 -22.30
CA GLN A 75 14.06 3.61 -22.60
C GLN A 75 13.27 3.88 -21.33
N VAL A 76 12.63 5.06 -21.26
CA VAL A 76 11.67 5.40 -20.21
C VAL A 76 10.31 4.82 -20.59
N ASN A 77 9.68 4.06 -19.70
CA ASN A 77 8.40 3.44 -19.95
C ASN A 77 7.25 4.37 -19.55
N ASN A 78 6.07 4.14 -20.15
CA ASN A 78 4.82 4.61 -19.55
C ASN A 78 4.46 3.67 -18.39
N ILE A 79 4.53 4.17 -17.16
CA ILE A 79 4.33 3.34 -15.95
C ILE A 79 2.96 2.67 -15.89
N TRP A 80 1.94 3.24 -16.52
CA TRP A 80 0.60 2.66 -16.53
C TRP A 80 0.49 1.40 -17.41
N ASP A 81 1.44 1.20 -18.32
CA ASP A 81 1.50 0.04 -19.20
C ASP A 81 2.44 -1.06 -18.65
N THR A 82 3.43 -0.69 -17.84
CA THR A 82 4.55 -1.56 -17.46
C THR A 82 4.74 -1.81 -15.97
N ALA A 83 4.27 -0.91 -15.11
CA ALA A 83 4.50 -1.01 -13.66
C ALA A 83 3.43 -1.86 -12.97
N GLY A 84 3.83 -2.49 -11.85
CA GLY A 84 2.92 -3.20 -10.96
C GLY A 84 2.43 -2.33 -9.80
N PRO A 85 1.50 -2.84 -8.96
CA PRO A 85 0.99 -2.10 -7.80
C PRO A 85 2.06 -1.73 -6.75
N ASN A 86 3.26 -2.30 -6.85
CA ASN A 86 4.39 -2.00 -5.98
C ASN A 86 4.86 -0.54 -6.05
N ILE A 87 4.54 0.19 -7.14
CA ILE A 87 4.95 1.61 -7.28
C ILE A 87 3.98 2.58 -6.61
N ILE A 88 2.84 2.12 -6.09
CA ILE A 88 1.80 3.00 -5.53
C ILE A 88 2.34 3.85 -4.37
N GLU A 89 3.20 3.28 -3.53
CA GLU A 89 3.85 4.03 -2.45
C GLU A 89 4.67 5.20 -2.98
N THR A 90 5.40 4.98 -4.07
CA THR A 90 6.17 6.02 -4.76
C THR A 90 5.24 7.08 -5.35
N LEU A 91 4.14 6.68 -6.00
CA LEU A 91 3.19 7.63 -6.61
C LEU A 91 2.55 8.56 -5.58
N ILE A 92 2.16 8.03 -4.41
CA ILE A 92 1.61 8.83 -3.31
C ILE A 92 2.63 9.87 -2.81
N THR A 93 3.92 9.56 -2.83
CA THR A 93 4.98 10.49 -2.44
C THR A 93 5.32 11.51 -3.54
N LEU A 94 5.15 11.17 -4.80
CA LEU A 94 5.43 12.08 -5.92
C LEU A 94 4.32 13.11 -6.14
N ASP A 95 3.07 12.70 -5.91
CA ASP A 95 1.90 13.51 -6.16
C ASP A 95 0.94 13.40 -4.97
N SER A 96 1.13 14.31 -4.01
CA SER A 96 0.30 14.41 -2.82
C SER A 96 -1.13 14.85 -3.13
N ASP A 97 -1.37 15.53 -4.25
CA ASP A 97 -2.70 15.94 -4.69
C ASP A 97 -3.52 14.75 -5.23
N SER A 98 -2.86 13.80 -5.91
CA SER A 98 -3.50 12.56 -6.39
C SER A 98 -3.59 11.46 -5.32
N ALA A 99 -2.87 11.59 -4.20
CA ALA A 99 -2.86 10.58 -3.14
C ALA A 99 -4.26 10.21 -2.61
N PRO A 100 -5.20 11.15 -2.37
CA PRO A 100 -6.56 10.81 -1.95
C PRO A 100 -7.30 9.87 -2.91
N LEU A 101 -7.22 10.13 -4.21
CA LEU A 101 -7.87 9.32 -5.24
C LEU A 101 -7.28 7.90 -5.28
N ILE A 102 -5.96 7.77 -5.16
CA ILE A 102 -5.28 6.48 -5.15
C ILE A 102 -5.72 5.66 -3.93
N ILE A 103 -5.76 6.28 -2.74
CA ILE A 103 -6.17 5.62 -1.50
C ILE A 103 -7.65 5.21 -1.58
N GLU A 104 -8.52 6.06 -2.08
CA GLU A 104 -9.94 5.74 -2.29
C GLU A 104 -10.11 4.51 -3.20
N ASN A 105 -9.40 4.48 -4.33
CA ASN A 105 -9.41 3.34 -5.26
C ASN A 105 -8.90 2.06 -4.60
N MET A 106 -7.86 2.15 -3.78
CA MET A 106 -7.35 1.01 -3.00
C MET A 106 -8.37 0.48 -1.99
N LEU A 107 -9.03 1.38 -1.24
CA LEU A 107 -10.07 1.01 -0.27
C LEU A 107 -11.28 0.39 -0.98
N SER A 108 -11.68 0.94 -2.14
CA SER A 108 -12.73 0.37 -2.98
C SER A 108 -12.36 -1.03 -3.49
N LEU A 109 -11.12 -1.24 -3.93
CA LEU A 109 -10.64 -2.55 -4.38
C LEU A 109 -10.67 -3.57 -3.23
N ARG A 110 -10.12 -3.19 -2.07
CA ARG A 110 -10.13 -4.01 -0.84
C ARG A 110 -11.55 -4.45 -0.49
N SER A 111 -12.49 -3.50 -0.47
CA SER A 111 -13.89 -3.73 -0.15
C SER A 111 -14.54 -4.76 -1.08
N ARG A 112 -14.41 -4.58 -2.40
CA ARG A 112 -15.01 -5.51 -3.38
C ARG A 112 -14.37 -6.90 -3.33
N MET A 113 -13.06 -6.96 -3.15
CA MET A 113 -12.34 -8.23 -3.03
C MET A 113 -12.78 -8.99 -1.77
N SER A 114 -12.84 -8.31 -0.62
CA SER A 114 -13.17 -8.94 0.66
C SER A 114 -14.59 -9.47 0.71
N GLU A 115 -15.56 -8.80 0.09
CA GLU A 115 -16.91 -9.34 -0.08
C GLU A 115 -16.89 -10.73 -0.74
N SER A 116 -16.08 -10.92 -1.78
CA SER A 116 -15.98 -12.21 -2.48
C SER A 116 -15.25 -13.28 -1.67
N TYR A 117 -14.02 -13.02 -1.24
CA TYR A 117 -13.21 -14.09 -0.63
C TYR A 117 -13.62 -14.39 0.81
N ILE A 118 -14.16 -13.44 1.58
CA ILE A 118 -14.63 -13.70 2.95
C ILE A 118 -15.92 -14.52 2.90
N TYR A 119 -16.85 -14.19 1.99
CA TYR A 119 -18.05 -14.98 1.76
C TYR A 119 -17.70 -16.44 1.45
N GLU A 120 -16.79 -16.65 0.49
CA GLU A 120 -16.38 -18.00 0.10
C GLU A 120 -15.62 -18.74 1.21
N ALA A 121 -14.76 -18.04 1.97
CA ALA A 121 -14.04 -18.64 3.09
C ALA A 121 -14.99 -19.12 4.19
N VAL A 122 -15.97 -18.30 4.58
CA VAL A 122 -16.98 -18.65 5.60
C VAL A 122 -17.85 -19.81 5.10
N LYS A 123 -18.21 -19.84 3.82
CA LYS A 123 -18.97 -20.93 3.22
C LYS A 123 -18.19 -22.25 3.21
N LEU A 124 -16.89 -22.21 2.93
CA LEU A 124 -16.06 -23.39 2.82
C LEU A 124 -15.64 -23.95 4.19
N SER A 125 -15.22 -23.09 5.10
CA SER A 125 -14.59 -23.50 6.36
C SER A 125 -14.84 -22.45 7.46
N PRO A 126 -16.06 -22.37 8.00
CA PRO A 126 -16.44 -21.35 8.98
C PRO A 126 -15.65 -21.48 10.29
N GLN A 127 -15.33 -22.71 10.72
CA GLN A 127 -14.53 -22.96 11.92
C GLN A 127 -13.08 -22.50 11.77
N GLU A 128 -12.48 -22.65 10.60
CA GLU A 128 -11.14 -22.12 10.33
C GLU A 128 -11.15 -20.59 10.29
N CYS A 129 -12.20 -19.99 9.71
CA CYS A 129 -12.39 -18.54 9.73
C CYS A 129 -12.56 -18.01 11.16
N PHE A 130 -13.34 -18.70 12.00
CA PHE A 130 -13.52 -18.33 13.40
C PHE A 130 -12.21 -18.34 14.19
N LYS A 131 -11.34 -19.33 13.95
CA LYS A 131 -10.01 -19.42 14.57
C LYS A 131 -9.10 -18.24 14.25
N LEU A 132 -9.31 -17.54 13.11
CA LEU A 132 -8.53 -16.36 12.79
C LEU A 132 -8.67 -15.25 13.84
N PHE A 133 -9.76 -15.23 14.60
CA PHE A 133 -10.01 -14.19 15.59
C PHE A 133 -9.51 -14.53 17.01
N ALA A 134 -8.71 -15.58 17.18
CA ALA A 134 -8.24 -16.02 18.51
C ALA A 134 -7.48 -14.94 19.30
N GLY A 135 -6.81 -14.00 18.63
CA GLY A 135 -6.08 -12.89 19.27
C GLY A 135 -6.88 -11.60 19.43
N LEU A 136 -8.18 -11.57 19.09
CA LEU A 136 -8.97 -10.35 19.09
C LEU A 136 -9.23 -9.81 20.50
N ASP A 137 -9.49 -10.69 21.46
CA ASP A 137 -9.86 -10.29 22.83
C ASP A 137 -8.66 -9.69 23.60
N ASP A 138 -7.42 -10.06 23.23
CA ASP A 138 -6.18 -9.57 23.82
C ASP A 138 -5.51 -8.45 22.99
N LEU A 139 -6.19 -7.95 21.95
CA LEU A 139 -5.61 -6.98 21.03
C LEU A 139 -5.40 -5.63 21.72
N SER A 140 -4.14 -5.17 21.80
CA SER A 140 -3.82 -3.88 22.40
C SER A 140 -4.47 -2.73 21.64
N ASN A 141 -4.98 -1.73 22.36
CA ASN A 141 -5.68 -0.58 21.80
C ASN A 141 -4.73 0.49 21.21
N THR A 142 -3.89 0.10 20.26
CA THR A 142 -2.91 0.94 19.57
C THR A 142 -3.09 0.86 18.05
N ALA A 143 -2.63 1.88 17.33
CA ALA A 143 -2.72 1.90 15.87
C ALA A 143 -1.95 0.74 15.25
N GLU A 144 -0.74 0.48 15.74
CA GLU A 144 0.18 -0.57 15.28
C GLU A 144 -0.44 -1.96 15.45
N SER A 145 -1.05 -2.24 16.61
CA SER A 145 -1.68 -3.54 16.85
C SER A 145 -2.86 -3.77 15.91
N TYR A 146 -3.70 -2.75 15.71
CA TYR A 146 -4.86 -2.86 14.82
C TYR A 146 -4.46 -3.03 13.36
N ILE A 147 -3.49 -2.27 12.84
CA ILE A 147 -3.07 -2.43 11.43
C ILE A 147 -2.39 -3.77 11.17
N ASN A 148 -1.60 -4.27 12.13
CA ASN A 148 -0.97 -5.58 12.00
C ASN A 148 -2.01 -6.70 12.01
N PHE A 149 -3.00 -6.61 12.89
CA PHE A 149 -4.10 -7.57 12.96
C PHE A 149 -4.98 -7.50 11.70
N ASP A 150 -5.40 -6.31 11.27
CA ASP A 150 -6.21 -6.07 10.07
C ASP A 150 -5.54 -6.67 8.83
N TYR A 151 -4.29 -6.27 8.55
CA TYR A 151 -3.56 -6.76 7.38
C TYR A 151 -3.39 -8.28 7.40
N TRP A 152 -3.04 -8.84 8.57
CA TRP A 152 -2.91 -10.29 8.71
C TRP A 152 -4.25 -10.99 8.47
N LEU A 153 -5.33 -10.53 9.09
CA LEU A 153 -6.67 -11.13 9.02
C LEU A 153 -7.19 -11.16 7.58
N PHE A 154 -7.22 -10.02 6.90
CA PHE A 154 -7.71 -9.92 5.51
C PHE A 154 -6.85 -10.73 4.54
N ARG A 155 -5.57 -10.98 4.85
CA ARG A 155 -4.68 -11.84 4.06
C ARG A 155 -4.85 -13.34 4.35
N GLN A 156 -5.41 -13.76 5.49
CA GLN A 156 -5.65 -15.18 5.78
C GLN A 156 -6.91 -15.72 5.08
N PHE A 157 -7.99 -14.95 5.03
CA PHE A 157 -9.25 -15.40 4.42
C PHE A 157 -9.11 -15.91 2.98
N PRO A 158 -8.34 -15.28 2.06
CA PRO A 158 -8.17 -15.81 0.72
C PRO A 158 -7.48 -17.18 0.67
N MET A 159 -6.64 -17.51 1.64
CA MET A 159 -6.04 -18.85 1.73
C MET A 159 -7.10 -19.90 2.07
N ILE A 160 -8.01 -19.57 2.99
CA ILE A 160 -9.15 -20.44 3.33
C ILE A 160 -10.08 -20.57 2.11
N ALA A 161 -10.34 -19.49 1.38
CA ALA A 161 -11.18 -19.51 0.18
C ALA A 161 -10.55 -20.20 -1.05
N ASN A 162 -9.37 -20.80 -0.96
CA ASN A 162 -8.62 -21.34 -2.11
C ASN A 162 -8.36 -20.29 -3.22
N LYS A 163 -8.11 -19.03 -2.83
CA LYS A 163 -7.82 -17.90 -3.72
C LYS A 163 -6.42 -17.30 -3.46
N PRO A 164 -5.32 -18.07 -3.64
CA PRO A 164 -3.97 -17.63 -3.28
C PRO A 164 -3.49 -16.40 -4.08
N PHE A 165 -4.06 -16.15 -5.27
CA PHE A 165 -3.73 -14.96 -6.07
C PHE A 165 -4.06 -13.64 -5.33
N TYR A 166 -5.14 -13.61 -4.54
CA TYR A 166 -5.53 -12.42 -3.78
C TYR A 166 -4.47 -12.07 -2.73
N CYS A 167 -3.80 -13.06 -2.15
CA CYS A 167 -2.68 -12.83 -1.22
C CYS A 167 -1.51 -12.10 -1.88
N LEU A 168 -1.27 -12.33 -3.19
CA LEU A 168 -0.21 -11.62 -3.91
C LEU A 168 -0.54 -10.14 -4.04
N VAL A 169 -1.81 -9.78 -4.26
CA VAL A 169 -2.26 -8.38 -4.27
C VAL A 169 -1.98 -7.70 -2.93
N TYR A 170 -2.31 -8.36 -1.80
CA TYR A 170 -1.98 -7.85 -0.46
C TYR A 170 -0.46 -7.71 -0.25
N ASN A 171 0.33 -8.68 -0.69
CA ASN A 171 1.79 -8.62 -0.55
C ASN A 171 2.37 -7.42 -1.32
N SER A 172 1.90 -7.18 -2.54
CA SER A 172 2.35 -6.05 -3.37
C SER A 172 1.98 -4.68 -2.78
N LEU A 173 0.90 -4.62 -2.00
CA LEU A 173 0.39 -3.37 -1.41
C LEU A 173 0.74 -3.22 0.09
N LYS A 174 1.51 -4.14 0.69
CA LYS A 174 1.74 -4.19 2.14
C LYS A 174 2.25 -2.87 2.74
N GLY A 175 3.24 -2.24 2.10
CA GLY A 175 3.86 -1.01 2.60
C GLY A 175 2.85 0.13 2.70
N VAL A 176 2.21 0.44 1.58
CA VAL A 176 1.18 1.48 1.52
C VAL A 176 -0.05 1.15 2.38
N TYR A 177 -0.48 -0.12 2.42
CA TYR A 177 -1.58 -0.57 3.28
C TYR A 177 -1.31 -0.26 4.75
N HIS A 178 -0.09 -0.53 5.22
CA HIS A 178 0.31 -0.28 6.60
C HIS A 178 0.36 1.22 6.90
N LYS A 179 0.94 2.02 6.01
CA LYS A 179 0.98 3.49 6.14
C LYS A 179 -0.42 4.10 6.24
N ILE A 180 -1.31 3.75 5.30
CA ILE A 180 -2.70 4.19 5.27
C ILE A 180 -3.44 3.75 6.54
N GLY A 181 -3.23 2.50 6.96
CA GLY A 181 -3.86 1.96 8.15
C GLY A 181 -3.44 2.66 9.45
N LEU A 182 -2.18 3.07 9.58
CA LEU A 182 -1.72 3.85 10.73
C LEU A 182 -2.44 5.21 10.83
N LEU A 183 -2.68 5.87 9.69
CA LEU A 183 -3.46 7.12 9.66
C LEU A 183 -4.89 6.89 10.15
N PHE A 184 -5.53 5.81 9.71
CA PHE A 184 -6.89 5.48 10.12
C PHE A 184 -6.95 5.08 11.59
N PHE A 185 -6.09 4.18 12.04
CA PHE A 185 -6.14 3.64 13.39
C PHE A 185 -5.50 4.56 14.44
N ALA A 186 -4.97 5.73 14.08
CA ALA A 186 -4.51 6.74 15.04
C ALA A 186 -5.64 7.17 16.00
N GLU A 187 -6.86 7.31 15.48
CA GLU A 187 -8.03 7.74 16.24
C GLU A 187 -8.68 6.57 17.01
N PRO A 188 -8.86 6.67 18.34
CA PRO A 188 -9.50 5.62 19.15
C PRO A 188 -10.89 5.21 18.66
N LYS A 189 -11.69 6.18 18.19
CA LYS A 189 -13.03 5.93 17.63
C LYS A 189 -13.02 5.06 16.37
N HIS A 190 -11.96 5.13 15.56
CA HIS A 190 -11.84 4.30 14.34
C HIS A 190 -11.47 2.86 14.74
N ARG A 191 -10.61 2.69 15.75
CA ARG A 191 -10.28 1.39 16.32
C ARG A 191 -11.52 0.72 16.93
N GLU A 192 -12.32 1.47 17.71
CA GLU A 192 -13.57 0.97 18.28
C GLU A 192 -14.55 0.50 17.19
N LEU A 193 -14.80 1.32 16.17
CA LEU A 193 -15.67 0.95 15.04
C LEU A 193 -15.20 -0.36 14.37
N THR A 194 -13.90 -0.49 14.19
CA THR A 194 -13.31 -1.66 13.53
C THR A 194 -13.32 -2.89 14.43
N HIS A 195 -13.12 -2.72 15.74
CA HIS A 195 -13.25 -3.79 16.71
C HIS A 195 -14.65 -4.39 16.71
N GLN A 196 -15.69 -3.54 16.68
CA GLN A 196 -17.08 -4.00 16.58
C GLN A 196 -17.34 -4.78 15.30
N PHE A 197 -16.77 -4.33 14.16
CA PHE A 197 -16.82 -5.08 12.91
C PHE A 197 -16.14 -6.46 13.03
N TYR A 198 -14.98 -6.56 13.69
CA TYR A 198 -14.33 -7.85 13.91
C TYR A 198 -15.15 -8.79 14.80
N LEU A 199 -15.82 -8.26 15.82
CA LEU A 199 -16.70 -9.06 16.68
C LEU A 199 -17.91 -9.59 15.90
N GLU A 200 -18.55 -8.75 15.07
CA GLU A 200 -19.67 -9.14 14.22
C GLU A 200 -19.24 -10.20 13.19
N LEU A 201 -18.10 -10.00 12.52
CA LEU A 201 -17.57 -10.96 11.55
C LEU A 201 -17.12 -12.27 12.19
N ARG A 202 -16.51 -12.22 13.39
CA ARG A 202 -16.17 -13.40 14.20
C ARG A 202 -17.42 -14.23 14.50
N GLU A 203 -18.51 -13.58 14.89
CA GLU A 203 -19.76 -14.23 15.21
C GLU A 203 -20.41 -14.87 13.97
N ILE A 204 -20.36 -14.19 12.82
CA ILE A 204 -20.78 -14.74 11.53
C ILE A 204 -20.00 -16.01 11.19
N CYS A 205 -18.67 -15.99 11.38
CA CYS A 205 -17.83 -17.17 11.18
C CYS A 205 -18.18 -18.30 12.14
N ARG A 206 -18.46 -17.98 13.42
CA ARG A 206 -18.85 -18.97 14.45
C ARG A 206 -20.16 -19.68 14.07
N GLN A 207 -21.13 -18.94 13.56
CA GLN A 207 -22.44 -19.45 13.14
C GLN A 207 -22.40 -20.12 11.76
N GLY A 208 -21.39 -19.81 10.95
CA GLY A 208 -21.28 -20.29 9.56
C GLY A 208 -22.30 -19.66 8.61
N ASN A 209 -22.86 -18.49 8.96
CA ASN A 209 -23.87 -17.81 8.16
C ASN A 209 -23.22 -16.94 7.08
N ALA A 210 -22.76 -17.55 5.99
CA ALA A 210 -22.07 -16.81 4.92
C ALA A 210 -22.93 -15.71 4.28
N ASP A 211 -24.26 -15.86 4.25
CA ASP A 211 -25.16 -14.97 3.51
C ASP A 211 -25.17 -13.53 4.06
N VAL A 212 -24.83 -13.33 5.34
CA VAL A 212 -24.77 -12.00 5.97
C VAL A 212 -23.38 -11.35 5.93
N VAL A 213 -22.35 -12.04 5.40
CA VAL A 213 -20.96 -11.54 5.34
C VAL A 213 -20.88 -10.23 4.55
N VAL A 214 -21.51 -10.20 3.38
CA VAL A 214 -21.44 -9.05 2.48
C VAL A 214 -22.10 -7.82 3.12
N ASP A 215 -23.25 -8.00 3.79
CA ASP A 215 -23.95 -6.92 4.47
C ASP A 215 -23.15 -6.39 5.68
N CYS A 216 -22.50 -7.28 6.44
CA CYS A 216 -21.60 -6.89 7.53
C CYS A 216 -20.44 -6.01 7.02
N ILE A 217 -19.78 -6.42 5.93
CA ILE A 217 -18.68 -5.65 5.30
C ILE A 217 -19.18 -4.29 4.80
N ARG A 218 -20.33 -4.26 4.10
CA ARG A 218 -20.89 -3.01 3.56
C ARG A 218 -21.30 -2.03 4.65
N LYS A 219 -21.91 -2.52 5.73
CA LYS A 219 -22.25 -1.72 6.91
C LYS A 219 -21.00 -1.06 7.50
N HIS A 220 -19.92 -1.83 7.72
CA HIS A 220 -18.67 -1.27 8.22
C HIS A 220 -18.05 -0.25 7.25
N ASN A 221 -18.06 -0.53 5.95
CA ASN A 221 -17.54 0.39 4.93
C ASN A 221 -18.33 1.72 4.90
N GLN A 222 -19.66 1.67 5.01
CA GLN A 222 -20.50 2.86 5.07
C GLN A 222 -20.20 3.71 6.31
N GLN A 223 -20.02 3.06 7.47
CA GLN A 223 -19.69 3.75 8.72
C GLN A 223 -18.29 4.36 8.69
N SER A 224 -17.30 3.63 8.18
CA SER A 224 -15.91 4.10 8.08
C SER A 224 -15.68 5.13 6.98
N ALA A 225 -16.56 5.21 5.97
CA ALA A 225 -16.44 6.16 4.86
C ALA A 225 -16.40 7.63 5.32
N LEU A 226 -17.15 7.99 6.37
CA LEU A 226 -17.13 9.34 6.93
C LEU A 226 -15.76 9.69 7.54
N TYR A 227 -15.14 8.72 8.21
CA TYR A 227 -13.81 8.86 8.79
C TYR A 227 -12.74 8.94 7.71
N TRP A 228 -12.82 8.08 6.69
CA TRP A 228 -11.93 8.13 5.54
C TRP A 228 -12.02 9.46 4.81
N ARG A 229 -13.23 9.98 4.55
CA ARG A 229 -13.39 11.27 3.88
C ARG A 229 -12.65 12.39 4.64
N SER A 230 -12.82 12.46 5.95
CA SER A 230 -12.13 13.45 6.78
C SER A 230 -10.60 13.30 6.76
N ILE A 231 -10.08 12.06 6.72
CA ILE A 231 -8.64 11.82 6.61
C ILE A 231 -8.13 12.25 5.23
N LEU A 232 -8.85 11.88 4.17
CA LEU A 232 -8.44 12.18 2.79
C LEU A 232 -8.47 13.68 2.46
N GLU A 233 -9.38 14.44 3.08
CA GLU A 233 -9.44 15.91 2.95
C GLU A 233 -8.22 16.60 3.57
N THR A 234 -7.63 16.06 4.63
CA THR A 234 -6.47 16.66 5.31
C THR A 234 -5.13 16.05 4.89
N LEU A 235 -5.15 14.93 4.16
CA LEU A 235 -3.98 14.17 3.77
C LEU A 235 -2.93 14.96 2.95
N PRO A 236 -3.31 15.79 1.96
CA PRO A 236 -2.30 16.53 1.18
C PRO A 236 -1.45 17.44 2.06
N ASN A 237 -2.04 18.04 3.10
CA ASN A 237 -1.32 18.92 4.03
C ASN A 237 -0.32 18.12 4.88
N THR A 238 -0.72 16.94 5.36
CA THR A 238 0.15 16.11 6.21
C THR A 238 1.31 15.48 5.44
N LEU A 239 1.12 15.15 4.16
CA LEU A 239 2.19 14.63 3.29
C LEU A 239 3.18 15.71 2.84
N ASN A 240 2.75 16.97 2.73
CA ASN A 240 3.61 18.09 2.34
C ASN A 240 4.43 18.66 3.51
N GLU A 241 4.05 18.37 4.77
CA GLU A 241 4.74 18.81 5.99
C GLU A 241 5.82 17.81 6.48
N SER A 242 5.91 16.62 5.89
CA SER A 242 6.82 15.52 6.26
C SER A 242 8.00 15.35 5.32
#